data_AF-A0A0G4KVQ7-F1
#
_entry.id   AF-A0A0G4KVQ7-F1
#
_cell.length_a   1.000
_cell.length_b   1.000
_cell.length_c   1.000
_cell.angle_alpha   90.00
_cell.angle_beta   90.00
_cell.angle_gamma   90.00
#
_symmetry.space_group_name_H-M   'P 1'
#
loop_
_entity.id
_entity.type
_entity.pdbx_description
1 polymer ?
#
loop_
_entity_poly.entity_id
_entity_poly.type
_entity_poly.pdbx_seq_one_letter_code
_entity_poly.pdbx_strand_id
1 'polypeptide(L)'
;MPRAELEYPKRPLGTVNRYSPRASYSLRVIHGIVNTCPTLHVSFNSPDSPFPAVLPMIGQMASFDRPSSDEGDVLDLYLHGYVSSRVMNLTRRPATDDSPSGLPVTVAATHVDGLVLALTPNSHSYNYRSARAHVPAYLEEYIKSMNEVGVDHSVKAAEASAKPGKKPVDD
;
A
#
# COMPACT_ATOMS: atom_id res chain seq x y z
N MET A 1 0.38 -9.62 30.80
CA MET A 1 1.65 -9.40 30.10
C MET A 1 1.40 -8.36 29.01
N PRO A 2 2.07 -7.19 29.02
CA PRO A 2 2.00 -6.29 27.87
C PRO A 2 2.64 -7.02 26.68
N ARG A 3 1.87 -7.28 25.62
CA ARG A 3 2.44 -7.74 24.34
C ARG A 3 3.29 -6.59 23.81
N ALA A 4 4.60 -6.80 23.66
CA ALA A 4 5.44 -5.85 22.95
C ALA A 4 4.92 -5.74 21.51
N GLU A 5 4.59 -4.52 21.09
CA GLU A 5 4.17 -4.24 19.72
C GLU A 5 5.41 -4.16 18.83
N LEU A 6 5.37 -4.83 17.68
CA LEU A 6 6.48 -4.78 16.72
C LEU A 6 6.48 -3.45 15.98
N GLU A 7 7.68 -2.91 15.74
CA GLU A 7 7.88 -1.67 14.99
C GLU A 7 8.90 -1.84 13.86
N TYR A 8 8.70 -1.08 12.78
CA TYR A 8 9.68 -0.96 11.70
C TYR A 8 10.89 -0.14 12.15
N PRO A 9 12.11 -0.51 11.72
CA PRO A 9 13.31 0.24 12.07
C PRO A 9 13.31 1.61 11.39
N LYS A 10 13.67 2.64 12.14
CA LYS A 10 13.87 4.01 11.62
C LYS A 10 15.15 4.05 10.78
N ARG A 11 15.01 4.24 9.47
CA ARG A 11 16.10 4.41 8.50
C ARG A 11 16.04 5.81 7.89
N PRO A 12 17.14 6.36 7.35
CA PRO A 12 17.16 7.73 6.80
C PRO A 12 16.00 8.06 5.84
N LEU A 13 15.61 7.14 4.96
CA LEU A 13 14.49 7.32 4.03
C LEU A 13 13.10 7.24 4.69
N GLY A 14 12.97 6.49 5.78
CA GLY A 14 11.70 6.25 6.49
C GLY A 14 11.47 7.18 7.69
N THR A 15 12.49 7.91 8.13
CA THR A 15 12.39 8.80 9.30
C THR A 15 11.54 10.04 8.99
N VAL A 16 10.50 10.27 9.80
CA VAL A 16 9.65 11.46 9.72
C VAL A 16 10.31 12.61 10.48
N ASN A 17 10.60 13.70 9.78
CA ASN A 17 11.26 14.88 10.37
C ASN A 17 10.24 15.93 10.84
N ARG A 18 9.31 16.33 9.97
CA ARG A 18 8.30 17.35 10.28
C ARG A 18 7.12 16.72 11.02
N TYR A 19 6.70 17.34 12.13
CA TYR A 19 5.66 16.81 13.02
C TYR A 19 5.95 15.37 13.51
N SER A 20 7.22 15.06 13.77
CA SER A 20 7.67 13.73 14.23
C SER A 20 6.93 13.16 15.46
N PRO A 21 6.37 13.96 16.41
CA PRO A 21 5.56 13.39 17.48
C PRO A 21 4.27 12.68 17.00
N ARG A 22 3.86 12.90 15.75
CA ARG A 22 2.70 12.21 15.12
C ARG A 22 3.09 10.90 14.42
N ALA A 23 4.39 10.61 14.31
CA ALA A 23 4.85 9.42 13.60
C ALA A 23 4.67 8.18 14.47
N SER A 24 4.12 7.12 13.87
CA SER A 24 4.11 5.77 14.44
C SER A 24 4.86 4.84 13.49
N TYR A 25 5.65 3.93 14.06
CA TYR A 25 6.36 2.88 13.33
C TYR A 25 5.82 1.48 13.63
N SER A 26 4.70 1.39 14.39
CA SER A 26 4.01 0.13 14.67
C SER A 26 3.57 -0.55 13.38
N LEU A 27 3.85 -1.86 13.30
CA LEU A 27 3.41 -2.72 12.20
C LEU A 27 1.89 -2.67 12.09
N ARG A 28 1.18 -2.83 13.21
CA ARG A 28 -0.29 -2.82 13.25
C ARG A 28 -0.88 -1.53 12.71
N VAL A 29 -0.33 -0.38 13.11
CA VAL A 29 -0.82 0.93 12.63
C VAL A 29 -0.57 1.07 11.13
N ILE A 30 0.63 0.72 10.65
CA ILE A 30 1.00 0.86 9.25
C ILE A 30 0.18 -0.10 8.37
N HIS A 31 0.10 -1.37 8.75
CA HIS A 31 -0.66 -2.39 8.02
C HIS A 31 -2.15 -2.09 8.00
N GLY A 32 -2.73 -1.67 9.13
CA GLY A 32 -4.13 -1.27 9.18
C GLY A 32 -4.44 -0.07 8.28
N ILE A 33 -3.56 0.93 8.21
CA ILE A 33 -3.72 2.07 7.28
C ILE A 33 -3.71 1.59 5.82
N VAL A 34 -2.78 0.71 5.45
CA VAL A 34 -2.69 0.16 4.09
C VAL A 34 -3.92 -0.67 3.74
N ASN A 35 -4.29 -1.63 4.59
CA ASN A 35 -5.37 -2.59 4.34
C ASN A 35 -6.76 -1.95 4.31
N THR A 36 -6.94 -0.82 5.00
CA THR A 36 -8.21 -0.07 4.96
C THR A 36 -8.24 0.97 3.85
N CYS A 37 -7.13 1.26 3.18
CA CYS A 37 -7.08 2.25 2.11
C CYS A 37 -7.65 1.68 0.81
N PRO A 38 -8.62 2.34 0.15
CA PRO A 38 -9.23 1.81 -1.07
C PRO A 38 -8.27 1.80 -2.27
N THR A 39 -7.22 2.62 -2.24
CA THR A 39 -6.22 2.70 -3.31
C THR A 39 -4.86 3.10 -2.77
N LEU A 40 -3.82 2.41 -3.23
CA LEU A 40 -2.43 2.70 -2.94
C LEU A 40 -1.81 3.43 -4.13
N HIS A 41 -1.01 4.45 -3.86
CA HIS A 41 -0.26 5.16 -4.89
C HIS A 41 1.14 4.54 -4.98
N VAL A 42 1.42 3.84 -6.08
CA VAL A 42 2.68 3.14 -6.34
C VAL A 42 3.52 3.96 -7.31
N SER A 43 4.64 4.49 -6.82
CA SER A 43 5.53 5.36 -7.55
C SER A 43 6.85 4.67 -7.88
N PHE A 44 7.32 4.80 -9.11
CA PHE A 44 8.61 4.23 -9.55
C PHE A 44 9.21 5.05 -10.69
N ASN A 45 10.53 4.95 -10.84
CA ASN A 45 11.23 5.59 -11.95
C ASN A 45 11.31 4.62 -13.13
N SER A 46 10.75 5.03 -14.27
CA SER A 46 10.89 4.26 -15.51
C SER A 46 12.06 4.83 -16.31
N PRO A 47 13.00 4.00 -16.80
CA PRO A 47 14.21 4.50 -17.45
C PRO A 47 13.99 5.18 -18.80
N ASP A 48 12.83 4.99 -19.41
CA ASP A 48 12.36 5.64 -20.64
C ASP A 48 11.52 6.90 -20.37
N SER A 49 11.43 7.38 -19.13
CA SER A 49 10.70 8.59 -18.77
C SER A 49 11.55 9.55 -17.93
N PRO A 50 11.54 10.86 -18.23
CA PRO A 50 12.18 11.85 -17.36
C PRO A 50 11.38 12.11 -16.06
N PHE A 51 10.16 11.57 -15.93
CA PHE A 51 9.29 11.74 -14.77
C PHE A 51 9.05 10.41 -14.04
N PRO A 52 8.90 10.41 -12.71
CA PRO A 52 8.43 9.23 -12.00
C PRO A 52 7.00 8.89 -12.43
N ALA A 53 6.74 7.61 -12.64
CA ALA A 53 5.37 7.11 -12.80
C ALA A 53 4.71 7.01 -11.43
N VAL A 54 3.41 7.26 -11.36
CA VAL A 54 2.56 7.02 -10.18
C VAL A 54 1.30 6.30 -10.63
N LEU A 55 1.06 5.11 -10.09
CA LEU A 55 -0.09 4.27 -10.42
C LEU A 55 -1.00 4.11 -9.20
N PRO A 56 -2.30 4.41 -9.29
CA PRO A 56 -3.27 3.96 -8.29
C PRO A 56 -3.46 2.45 -8.46
N MET A 57 -3.20 1.67 -7.41
CA MET A 57 -3.26 0.22 -7.40
C MET A 57 -3.97 -0.28 -6.14
N ILE A 58 -4.72 -1.38 -6.26
CA ILE A 58 -5.24 -2.11 -5.11
C ILE A 58 -4.07 -2.91 -4.51
N GLY A 59 -3.94 -2.91 -3.19
CA GLY A 59 -2.95 -3.75 -2.52
C GLY A 59 -3.31 -4.04 -1.08
N GLN A 60 -2.61 -5.02 -0.50
CA GLN A 60 -2.90 -5.56 0.82
C GLN A 60 -1.61 -6.01 1.50
N MET A 61 -1.45 -5.67 2.78
CA MET A 61 -0.47 -6.28 3.68
C MET A 61 -1.01 -7.63 4.17
N ALA A 62 -0.31 -8.71 3.85
CA ALA A 62 -0.66 -10.07 4.27
C ALA A 62 0.58 -10.97 4.33
N SER A 63 0.42 -12.20 4.82
CA SER A 63 1.47 -13.23 4.72
C SER A 63 0.89 -14.44 4.03
N PHE A 64 1.47 -14.79 2.89
CA PHE A 64 1.07 -16.00 2.17
C PHE A 64 1.50 -17.28 2.92
N ASP A 65 2.72 -17.30 3.44
CA ASP A 65 3.27 -18.45 4.18
C ASP A 65 2.54 -18.71 5.51
N ARG A 66 1.94 -17.68 6.09
CA ARG A 66 1.22 -17.76 7.37
C ARG A 66 -0.13 -17.04 7.26
N PRO A 67 -1.17 -17.68 6.70
CA PRO A 67 -2.49 -17.07 6.52
C PRO A 67 -3.20 -16.65 7.83
N SER A 68 -2.76 -17.18 8.97
CA SER A 68 -3.27 -16.81 10.30
C SER A 68 -2.57 -15.58 10.89
N SER A 69 -1.61 -14.97 10.18
CA SER A 69 -0.90 -13.78 10.66
C SER A 69 -1.85 -12.61 10.79
N ASP A 70 -1.67 -11.81 11.84
CA ASP A 70 -2.44 -10.59 12.06
C ASP A 70 -1.64 -9.34 11.64
N GLU A 71 -2.29 -8.17 11.66
CA GLU A 71 -1.67 -6.90 11.24
C GLU A 71 -0.44 -6.49 12.08
N GLY A 72 -0.24 -7.07 13.27
CA GLY A 72 0.93 -6.86 14.10
C GLY A 72 2.13 -7.73 13.72
N ASP A 73 1.95 -8.73 12.85
CA ASP A 73 3.01 -9.62 12.38
C ASP A 73 3.78 -9.02 11.20
N VAL A 74 4.93 -9.62 10.87
CA VAL A 74 5.69 -9.25 9.67
C VAL A 74 4.97 -9.77 8.43
N LEU A 75 4.50 -8.83 7.60
CA LEU A 75 3.70 -9.08 6.40
C LEU A 75 4.40 -8.53 5.15
N ASP A 76 4.03 -9.08 4.00
CA ASP A 76 4.40 -8.62 2.67
C ASP A 76 3.30 -7.73 2.09
N LEU A 77 3.69 -6.78 1.23
CA LEU A 77 2.77 -5.94 0.48
C LEU A 77 2.49 -6.54 -0.89
N TYR A 78 1.28 -7.06 -1.07
CA TYR A 78 0.82 -7.57 -2.36
C TYR A 78 0.10 -6.48 -3.14
N LEU A 79 0.52 -6.27 -4.38
CA LEU A 79 -0.10 -5.31 -5.30
C LEU A 79 -0.84 -6.06 -6.41
N HIS A 80 -2.08 -5.67 -6.67
CA HIS A 80 -2.81 -6.14 -7.84
C HIS A 80 -2.29 -5.49 -9.10
N GLY A 81 -2.01 -6.27 -10.14
CA GLY A 81 -1.69 -5.71 -11.45
C GLY A 81 -1.86 -6.72 -12.56
N TYR A 82 -2.07 -6.21 -13.77
CA TYR A 82 -2.09 -7.03 -14.97
C TYR A 82 -0.66 -7.42 -15.36
N VAL A 83 -0.44 -8.68 -15.75
CA VAL A 83 0.90 -9.26 -15.97
C VAL A 83 1.73 -8.52 -17.02
N SER A 84 1.07 -7.89 -18.00
CA SER A 84 1.72 -7.09 -19.06
C SER A 84 1.77 -5.60 -18.76
N SER A 85 1.37 -5.16 -17.57
CA SER A 85 1.50 -3.76 -17.17
C SER A 85 2.98 -3.32 -17.15
N ARG A 86 3.22 -2.03 -17.36
CA ARG A 86 4.58 -1.46 -17.38
C ARG A 86 5.35 -1.78 -16.10
N VAL A 87 4.72 -1.65 -14.93
CA VAL A 87 5.34 -1.94 -13.64
C VAL A 87 5.80 -3.41 -13.56
N MET A 88 4.96 -4.36 -14.00
CA MET A 88 5.29 -5.79 -14.02
C MET A 88 6.37 -6.16 -15.05
N ASN A 89 6.44 -5.43 -16.17
CA ASN A 89 7.53 -5.59 -17.13
C ASN A 89 8.87 -5.09 -16.59
N LEU A 90 8.86 -3.98 -15.83
CA LEU A 90 10.06 -3.40 -15.26
C LEU A 90 10.62 -4.25 -14.11
N THR A 91 9.77 -4.88 -13.30
CA THR A 91 10.19 -5.79 -12.23
C THR A 91 10.85 -7.08 -12.74
N ARG A 92 10.58 -7.50 -14.00
CA ARG A 92 11.20 -8.68 -14.63
C ARG A 92 12.65 -8.48 -15.07
N ARG A 93 13.16 -7.25 -15.05
CA ARG A 93 14.52 -7.01 -15.54
C ARG A 93 15.53 -7.71 -14.64
N PRO A 94 16.47 -8.48 -15.20
CA PRO A 94 17.48 -9.15 -14.41
C PRO A 94 18.34 -8.12 -13.68
N ALA A 95 18.82 -8.48 -12.50
CA ALA A 95 19.79 -7.67 -11.79
C ALA A 95 21.03 -7.46 -12.68
N THR A 96 21.56 -6.25 -12.66
CA THR A 96 22.87 -5.92 -13.25
C THR A 96 23.80 -5.43 -12.16
N ASP A 97 25.11 -5.33 -12.44
CA ASP A 97 26.07 -4.80 -11.48
C ASP A 97 25.68 -3.39 -10.96
N ASP A 98 24.99 -2.61 -11.80
CA ASP A 98 24.51 -1.25 -11.48
C ASP A 98 23.06 -1.21 -10.97
N SER A 99 22.30 -2.31 -11.01
CA SER A 99 20.90 -2.36 -10.57
C SER A 99 20.58 -3.64 -9.80
N PRO A 100 20.43 -3.56 -8.45
CA PRO A 100 20.10 -4.72 -7.65
C PRO A 100 18.72 -5.28 -8.03
N SER A 101 18.51 -6.56 -7.77
CA SER A 101 17.26 -7.26 -8.08
C SER A 101 16.03 -6.56 -7.48
N GLY A 102 14.97 -6.44 -8.28
CA GLY A 102 13.69 -5.82 -7.92
C GLY A 102 13.59 -4.35 -8.33
N LEU A 103 12.40 -3.92 -8.75
CA LEU A 103 12.14 -2.52 -9.11
C LEU A 103 12.01 -1.67 -7.84
N PRO A 104 12.83 -0.64 -7.61
CA PRO A 104 12.62 0.26 -6.47
C PRO A 104 11.28 0.99 -6.61
N VAL A 105 10.38 0.80 -5.64
CA VAL A 105 9.08 1.47 -5.60
C VAL A 105 8.87 2.21 -4.28
N THR A 106 8.06 3.27 -4.34
CA THR A 106 7.49 3.92 -3.16
C THR A 106 5.99 3.73 -3.17
N VAL A 107 5.44 3.18 -2.10
CA VAL A 107 3.98 2.99 -1.96
C VAL A 107 3.45 3.93 -0.89
N ALA A 108 2.36 4.62 -1.18
CA ALA A 108 1.68 5.50 -0.24
C ALA A 108 0.18 5.14 -0.11
N ALA A 109 -0.29 5.01 1.13
CA ALA A 109 -1.70 4.86 1.48
C ALA A 109 -2.11 6.07 2.31
N THR A 110 -3.23 6.71 1.98
CA THR A 110 -3.68 7.92 2.68
C THR A 110 -5.19 7.92 2.87
N HIS A 111 -5.62 8.22 4.10
CA HIS A 111 -6.99 8.51 4.47
C HIS A 111 -7.09 9.98 4.88
N VAL A 112 -8.05 10.70 4.32
CA VAL A 112 -8.43 12.02 4.80
C VAL A 112 -9.66 11.85 5.67
N ASP A 113 -9.49 12.03 6.98
CA ASP A 113 -10.52 11.80 7.98
C ASP A 113 -11.36 13.07 8.24
N GLY A 114 -10.87 14.25 7.86
CA GLY A 114 -11.66 15.49 7.96
C GLY A 114 -10.86 16.77 7.71
N LEU A 115 -11.60 17.88 7.58
CA LEU A 115 -11.04 19.23 7.42
C LEU A 115 -10.87 19.89 8.78
N VAL A 116 -9.72 20.54 8.99
CA VAL A 116 -9.47 21.39 10.16
C VAL A 116 -9.51 22.85 9.69
N LEU A 117 -10.56 23.56 10.07
CA LEU A 117 -10.74 24.98 9.75
C LEU A 117 -10.24 25.85 10.90
N ALA A 118 -9.47 26.87 10.58
CA ALA A 118 -8.91 27.82 11.52
C ALA A 118 -9.25 29.26 11.10
N LEU A 119 -9.07 30.21 12.03
CA LEU A 119 -9.34 31.63 11.76
C LEU A 119 -8.25 32.31 10.92
N THR A 120 -7.09 31.68 10.77
CA THR A 120 -5.98 32.20 9.97
C THR A 120 -5.68 31.28 8.79
N PRO A 121 -5.41 31.82 7.57
CA PRO A 121 -5.25 31.01 6.36
C PRO A 121 -4.18 29.92 6.45
N ASN A 122 -3.10 30.17 7.19
CA ASN A 122 -1.97 29.25 7.30
C ASN A 122 -2.14 28.17 8.38
N SER A 123 -3.29 28.15 9.07
CA SER A 123 -3.58 27.19 10.14
C SER A 123 -4.63 26.15 9.72
N HIS A 124 -5.16 26.23 8.50
CA HIS A 124 -5.99 25.16 7.94
C HIS A 124 -5.18 23.87 7.81
N SER A 125 -5.82 22.74 8.07
CA SER A 125 -5.18 21.43 8.00
C SER A 125 -6.17 20.32 7.66
N TYR A 126 -5.67 19.09 7.66
CA TYR A 126 -6.46 17.88 7.52
C TYR A 126 -6.17 16.98 8.72
N ASN A 127 -7.22 16.35 9.25
CA ASN A 127 -7.04 15.11 9.98
C ASN A 127 -6.80 14.03 8.92
N TYR A 128 -5.65 13.37 8.98
CA TYR A 128 -5.30 12.32 8.05
C TYR A 128 -4.47 11.24 8.72
N ARG A 129 -4.55 10.04 8.16
CA ARG A 129 -3.68 8.91 8.47
C ARG A 129 -3.02 8.48 7.19
N SER A 130 -1.70 8.31 7.19
CA SER A 130 -0.99 7.83 6.01
C SER A 130 0.16 6.91 6.38
N ALA A 131 0.45 5.99 5.47
CA ALA A 131 1.56 5.07 5.54
C ALA A 131 2.37 5.16 4.24
N ARG A 132 3.68 5.08 4.35
CA ARG A 132 4.60 5.10 3.20
C ARG A 132 5.66 4.02 3.36
N ALA A 133 5.83 3.21 2.32
CA ALA A 133 6.87 2.18 2.24
C ALA A 133 7.80 2.47 1.06
N HIS A 134 9.11 2.28 1.28
CA HIS A 134 10.11 2.27 0.21
C HIS A 134 10.67 0.85 0.16
N VAL A 135 10.37 0.13 -0.93
CA VAL A 135 10.66 -1.30 -1.03
C VAL A 135 11.10 -1.65 -2.45
N PRO A 136 11.97 -2.65 -2.62
CA PRO A 136 12.12 -3.30 -3.90
C PRO A 136 10.85 -4.14 -4.18
N ALA A 137 10.31 -4.02 -5.39
CA ALA A 137 9.22 -4.84 -5.88
C ALA A 137 9.76 -5.99 -6.73
N TYR A 138 9.32 -7.21 -6.39
CA TYR A 138 9.65 -8.42 -7.12
C TYR A 138 8.41 -8.93 -7.83
N LEU A 139 8.58 -9.47 -9.05
CA LEU A 139 7.57 -10.32 -9.64
C LEU A 139 7.78 -11.71 -9.06
N GLU A 140 6.84 -12.21 -8.26
CA GLU A 140 6.77 -13.64 -8.02
C GLU A 140 5.91 -14.29 -9.12
N GLU A 141 6.31 -15.47 -9.59
CA GLU A 141 5.54 -16.28 -10.55
C GLU A 141 4.22 -16.82 -9.96
N TYR A 142 3.87 -16.41 -8.75
CA TYR A 142 2.62 -16.80 -8.13
C TYR A 142 1.44 -16.06 -8.78
N ILE A 143 0.89 -16.65 -9.84
CA ILE A 143 -0.50 -16.44 -10.27
C ILE A 143 -1.41 -17.07 -9.21
N LYS A 144 -1.36 -16.58 -7.96
CA LYS A 144 -2.38 -16.88 -6.98
C LYS A 144 -3.33 -15.72 -6.93
N SER A 145 -4.59 -16.05 -7.24
CA SER A 145 -5.67 -15.08 -7.25
C SER A 145 -5.67 -14.31 -5.92
N MET A 146 -5.85 -13.00 -6.00
CA MET A 146 -6.12 -12.10 -4.86
C MET A 146 -7.15 -12.64 -3.86
N ASN A 147 -7.98 -13.59 -4.29
CA ASN A 147 -8.96 -14.30 -3.48
C ASN A 147 -8.30 -15.12 -2.34
N GLU A 148 -7.11 -15.69 -2.55
CA GLU A 148 -6.43 -16.53 -1.56
C GLU A 148 -5.73 -15.72 -0.45
N VAL A 149 -5.30 -14.49 -0.76
CA VAL A 149 -4.61 -13.58 0.18
C VAL A 149 -5.60 -12.65 0.91
N GLY A 150 -6.91 -12.84 0.68
CA GLY A 150 -7.95 -12.13 1.43
C GLY A 150 -8.21 -10.68 1.00
N VAL A 151 -7.72 -10.23 -0.16
CA VAL A 151 -8.09 -8.92 -0.76
C VAL A 151 -9.60 -8.85 -1.02
N ASP A 152 -10.23 -10.01 -1.17
CA ASP A 152 -11.67 -10.17 -1.25
C ASP A 152 -12.41 -9.72 0.01
N HIS A 153 -11.77 -9.41 1.16
CA HIS A 153 -12.50 -8.88 2.32
C HIS A 153 -12.96 -7.43 2.13
N SER A 154 -12.18 -6.56 1.46
CA SER A 154 -12.61 -5.19 1.19
C SER A 154 -13.63 -5.15 0.04
N VAL A 155 -13.47 -6.03 -0.96
CA VAL A 155 -14.45 -6.25 -2.03
C VAL A 155 -15.72 -6.90 -1.47
N LYS A 156 -15.66 -7.98 -0.70
CA LYS A 156 -16.82 -8.60 -0.02
C LYS A 156 -17.47 -7.67 0.99
N ALA A 157 -16.74 -6.84 1.73
CA ALA A 157 -17.33 -5.84 2.61
C ALA A 157 -18.05 -4.75 1.82
N ALA A 158 -17.50 -4.33 0.68
CA ALA A 158 -18.15 -3.41 -0.25
C ALA A 158 -19.37 -4.05 -0.93
N GLU A 159 -19.29 -5.32 -1.34
CA GLU A 159 -20.40 -6.11 -1.91
C GLU A 159 -21.50 -6.37 -0.89
N ALA A 160 -21.15 -6.69 0.36
CA ALA A 160 -22.11 -6.87 1.46
C ALA A 160 -22.78 -5.56 1.87
N SER A 161 -22.11 -4.42 1.66
CA SER A 161 -22.65 -3.08 1.91
C SER A 161 -23.41 -2.51 0.71
N ALA A 162 -23.17 -3.03 -0.50
CA ALA A 162 -23.87 -2.66 -1.71
C ALA A 162 -25.24 -3.36 -1.73
N LYS A 163 -26.33 -2.59 -1.80
CA LYS A 163 -27.66 -3.15 -2.06
C LYS A 163 -27.63 -3.83 -3.44
N PRO A 164 -28.16 -5.05 -3.61
CA PRO A 164 -28.12 -5.74 -4.89
C PRO A 164 -28.82 -4.89 -5.96
N GLY A 165 -28.05 -4.37 -6.91
CA GLY A 165 -28.59 -3.69 -8.08
C GLY A 165 -29.28 -4.70 -8.98
N LYS A 166 -30.51 -4.41 -9.42
CA LYS A 166 -31.16 -5.16 -10.50
C LYS A 166 -30.24 -5.13 -11.72
N LYS A 167 -29.96 -6.30 -12.31
CA LYS A 167 -29.28 -6.38 -13.61
C LYS A 167 -29.99 -5.47 -14.61
N PRO A 168 -29.26 -4.72 -15.47
CA PRO A 168 -29.88 -4.06 -16.60
C PRO A 168 -30.54 -5.14 -17.47
N VAL A 169 -31.78 -4.88 -17.88
CA VAL A 169 -32.41 -5.63 -18.95
C VAL A 169 -31.81 -5.06 -20.22
N ASP A 170 -31.11 -5.90 -21.00
CA ASP A 170 -30.67 -5.52 -22.34
C ASP A 170 -31.92 -5.46 -23.22
N ASP A 171 -32.20 -4.28 -23.79
CA ASP A 171 -33.16 -4.06 -24.89
C ASP A 171 -32.51 -4.36 -26.25
#